data_AF-A0A6C0EPA8-F1
#
_entry.id   AF-A0A6C0EPA8-F1
#
_cell.length_a   1.000
_cell.length_b   1.000
_cell.length_c   1.000
_cell.angle_alpha   90.00
_cell.angle_beta   90.00
_cell.angle_gamma   90.00
#
_symmetry.space_group_name_H-M   'P 1'
#
loop_
_entity.id
_entity.type
_entity.pdbx_description
1 polymer ?
#
loop_
_entity_poly.entity_id
_entity_poly.type
_entity_poly.pdbx_seq_one_letter_code
_entity_poly.pdbx_strand_id
1 'polypeptide(L)'
;MIVYLNIPYKDRKIVKNYGALWDAKFKKWYCEEDNELCSLYNIYKEIEILGEDRNFGSNKLFIDMIPKTSYFKNVRSLFNDCDWNLIRHHIYERVNHKCECCGKKKFKYLDAHERWEFNEETKKQKLIRIIALCKLCHAATHYGHSKRTKNIDKINIHIKKINNFSDEELQNHINDAYKTWKERNKIKWELDLSIITNSGFEIK
;
A
#
# COMPACT_ATOMS: atom_id res chain seq x y z
N MET A 1 -31.05 6.78 -11.58
CA MET A 1 -29.67 6.98 -12.10
C MET A 1 -28.76 6.14 -11.22
N ILE A 2 -27.76 5.47 -11.77
CA ILE A 2 -26.91 4.59 -10.97
C ILE A 2 -25.84 5.42 -10.25
N VAL A 3 -25.69 5.19 -8.95
CA VAL A 3 -24.65 5.78 -8.10
C VAL A 3 -23.72 4.69 -7.58
N TYR A 4 -22.41 4.87 -7.77
CA TYR A 4 -21.41 3.99 -7.19
C TYR A 4 -21.08 4.41 -5.76
N LEU A 5 -20.99 3.44 -4.86
CA LEU A 5 -20.76 3.67 -3.43
C LEU A 5 -19.40 3.12 -2.99
N ASN A 6 -18.75 3.84 -2.08
CA ASN A 6 -17.52 3.41 -1.43
C ASN A 6 -17.81 2.55 -0.19
N ILE A 7 -18.21 1.30 -0.41
CA ILE A 7 -18.61 0.39 0.66
C ILE A 7 -17.39 -0.33 1.26
N PRO A 8 -17.17 -0.27 2.58
CA PRO A 8 -16.13 -1.05 3.22
C PRO A 8 -16.48 -2.55 3.19
N TYR A 9 -15.47 -3.41 3.05
CA TYR A 9 -15.69 -4.85 2.85
C TYR A 9 -16.54 -5.51 3.95
N LYS A 10 -16.48 -5.02 5.19
CA LYS A 10 -17.29 -5.52 6.31
C LYS A 10 -18.80 -5.37 6.06
N ASP A 11 -19.21 -4.33 5.34
CA ASP A 11 -20.62 -3.98 5.14
C ASP A 11 -21.19 -4.53 3.83
N ARG A 12 -20.38 -5.27 3.05
CA ARG A 12 -20.78 -5.85 1.74
C ARG A 12 -22.06 -6.70 1.80
N LYS A 13 -22.33 -7.35 2.94
CA LYS A 13 -23.55 -8.16 3.13
C LYS A 13 -24.75 -7.26 3.47
N ILE A 14 -24.51 -6.22 4.25
CA ILE A 14 -25.53 -5.24 4.66
C ILE A 14 -26.03 -4.53 3.42
N VAL A 15 -25.15 -3.89 2.65
CA VAL A 15 -25.56 -3.12 1.46
C VAL A 15 -26.27 -3.98 0.41
N LYS A 16 -25.86 -5.25 0.27
CA LYS A 16 -26.53 -6.19 -0.64
C LYS A 16 -27.97 -6.46 -0.23
N ASN A 17 -28.23 -6.59 1.08
CA ASN A 17 -29.59 -6.78 1.59
C ASN A 17 -30.44 -5.52 1.41
N TYR A 18 -29.81 -4.35 1.34
CA TYR A 18 -30.44 -3.05 1.10
C TYR A 18 -30.54 -2.68 -0.39
N GLY A 19 -30.34 -3.66 -1.29
CA GLY A 19 -30.56 -3.49 -2.74
C GLY A 19 -29.35 -3.02 -3.53
N ALA A 20 -28.17 -2.85 -2.93
CA ALA A 20 -26.96 -2.58 -3.71
C ALA A 20 -26.56 -3.80 -4.56
N LEU A 21 -26.10 -3.51 -5.77
CA LEU A 21 -25.59 -4.48 -6.74
C LEU A 21 -24.07 -4.36 -6.86
N TRP A 22 -23.42 -5.45 -7.24
CA TRP A 22 -21.98 -5.50 -7.45
C TRP A 22 -21.66 -5.43 -8.95
N ASP A 23 -20.95 -4.39 -9.36
CA ASP A 23 -20.38 -4.32 -10.70
C ASP A 23 -19.05 -5.09 -10.73
N ALA A 24 -19.03 -6.24 -11.42
CA ALA A 24 -17.83 -7.06 -11.52
C ALA A 24 -16.73 -6.48 -12.42
N LYS A 25 -17.10 -5.61 -13.38
CA LYS A 25 -16.17 -4.96 -14.31
C LYS A 25 -15.40 -3.87 -13.58
N PHE A 26 -16.10 -2.99 -12.87
CA PHE A 26 -15.50 -1.89 -12.11
C PHE A 26 -15.11 -2.28 -10.68
N LYS A 27 -15.55 -3.46 -10.21
CA LYS A 27 -15.35 -3.95 -8.83
C LYS A 27 -15.84 -2.95 -7.79
N LYS A 28 -17.03 -2.40 -8.00
CA LYS A 28 -17.65 -1.39 -7.14
C LYS A 28 -19.09 -1.78 -6.83
N TRP A 29 -19.58 -1.33 -5.68
CA TRP A 29 -20.99 -1.41 -5.33
C TRP A 29 -21.73 -0.24 -5.95
N TYR A 30 -22.96 -0.46 -6.39
CA TYR A 30 -23.82 0.59 -6.90
C TYR A 30 -25.28 0.35 -6.50
N CYS A 31 -26.06 1.42 -6.51
CA CYS A 31 -27.52 1.39 -6.32
C CYS A 31 -28.17 2.48 -7.18
N GLU A 32 -29.50 2.51 -7.20
CA GLU A 32 -30.24 3.68 -7.71
C GLU A 32 -30.03 4.88 -6.78
N GLU A 33 -30.08 6.07 -7.37
CA GLU A 33 -29.81 7.36 -6.70
C GLU A 33 -30.76 7.65 -5.53
N ASP A 34 -32.00 7.19 -5.59
CA ASP A 34 -33.03 7.35 -4.56
C ASP A 34 -32.93 6.31 -3.41
N ASN A 35 -31.99 5.37 -3.50
CA ASN A 35 -31.76 4.38 -2.46
C ASN A 35 -31.14 5.02 -1.20
N GLU A 36 -31.63 4.64 -0.01
CA GLU A 36 -31.16 5.17 1.28
C GLU A 36 -29.65 5.01 1.51
N LEU A 37 -29.02 4.01 0.87
CA LEU A 37 -27.58 3.79 0.92
C LEU A 37 -26.77 5.00 0.44
N CYS A 38 -27.31 5.83 -0.45
CA CYS A 38 -26.68 7.08 -0.90
C CYS A 38 -26.51 8.11 0.23
N SER A 39 -27.33 8.03 1.29
CA SER A 39 -27.21 8.88 2.48
C SER A 39 -26.37 8.23 3.59
N LEU A 40 -26.29 6.89 3.60
CA LEU A 40 -25.59 6.12 4.64
C LEU A 40 -24.12 5.88 4.34
N TYR A 41 -23.74 5.91 3.06
CA TYR A 41 -22.37 5.62 2.62
C TYR A 41 -21.85 6.71 1.69
N ASN A 42 -20.55 6.93 1.75
CA ASN A 42 -19.87 7.84 0.83
C ASN A 42 -20.03 7.36 -0.61
N ILE A 43 -20.40 8.28 -1.50
CA ILE A 43 -20.36 8.06 -2.94
C ILE A 43 -18.91 7.81 -3.35
N TYR A 44 -18.71 6.86 -4.27
CA TYR A 44 -17.41 6.63 -4.87
C TYR A 44 -16.97 7.89 -5.61
N LYS A 45 -15.81 8.42 -5.24
CA LYS A 45 -15.13 9.51 -5.94
C LYS A 45 -13.88 8.99 -6.62
N GLU A 46 -13.60 9.49 -7.81
CA GLU A 46 -12.25 9.41 -8.35
C GLU A 46 -11.32 10.23 -7.45
N ILE A 47 -10.10 9.73 -7.27
CA ILE A 47 -9.11 10.37 -6.40
C ILE A 47 -7.81 10.52 -7.16
N GLU A 48 -7.02 11.49 -6.74
CA GLU A 48 -5.65 11.69 -7.15
C GLU A 48 -4.80 11.79 -5.87
N ILE A 49 -3.56 11.27 -5.92
CA ILE A 49 -2.60 11.43 -4.82
C ILE A 49 -1.65 12.58 -5.16
N LEU A 50 -1.95 13.76 -4.64
CA LEU A 50 -1.20 14.99 -4.87
C LEU A 50 0.18 14.93 -4.20
N GLY A 51 1.22 15.25 -4.97
CA GLY A 51 2.61 15.29 -4.49
C GLY A 51 3.28 13.91 -4.37
N GLU A 52 2.67 12.85 -4.89
CA GLU A 52 3.30 11.53 -4.95
C GLU A 52 4.45 11.52 -5.95
N ASP A 53 5.66 11.14 -5.52
CA ASP A 53 6.75 10.84 -6.44
C ASP A 53 6.73 9.35 -6.82
N ARG A 54 6.14 9.05 -7.98
CA ARG A 54 6.06 7.69 -8.52
C ARG A 54 7.41 7.13 -8.98
N ASN A 55 8.45 7.97 -9.12
CA ASN A 55 9.81 7.53 -9.44
C ASN A 55 10.61 7.20 -8.17
N PHE A 56 10.15 7.61 -6.99
CA PHE A 56 10.82 7.30 -5.73
C PHE A 56 10.89 5.78 -5.49
N GLY A 57 12.12 5.29 -5.30
CA GLY A 57 12.43 3.85 -5.25
C GLY A 57 12.24 3.10 -6.58
N SER A 58 11.80 3.79 -7.64
CA SER A 58 11.44 3.26 -8.95
C SER A 58 10.56 2.00 -8.84
N ASN A 59 10.54 1.17 -9.87
CA ASN A 59 9.90 -0.14 -9.84
C ASN A 59 10.87 -1.24 -9.38
N LYS A 60 11.92 -0.89 -8.64
CA LYS A 60 12.90 -1.86 -8.13
C LYS A 60 12.34 -2.61 -6.92
N LEU A 61 12.72 -3.87 -6.76
CA LEU A 61 12.37 -4.64 -5.57
C LEU A 61 13.52 -4.54 -4.56
N PHE A 62 13.32 -3.84 -3.45
CA PHE A 62 14.34 -3.74 -2.41
C PHE A 62 13.75 -4.04 -1.03
N ILE A 63 14.66 -4.38 -0.10
CA ILE A 63 14.31 -4.62 1.29
C ILE A 63 14.19 -3.25 1.95
N ASP A 64 13.03 -2.96 2.51
CA ASP A 64 12.70 -1.65 3.08
C ASP A 64 12.03 -1.88 4.42
N MET A 65 12.87 -2.11 5.43
CA MET A 65 12.38 -2.40 6.77
C MET A 65 12.05 -1.10 7.49
N ILE A 66 10.81 -1.01 7.99
CA ILE A 66 10.36 0.12 8.79
C ILE A 66 11.01 0.06 10.18
N PRO A 67 11.58 1.17 10.68
CA PRO A 67 12.11 1.25 12.04
C PRO A 67 11.03 0.97 13.09
N LYS A 68 11.42 0.32 14.19
CA LYS A 68 10.53 0.07 15.35
C LYS A 68 10.16 1.36 16.08
N THR A 69 10.96 2.40 15.93
CA THR A 69 10.75 3.73 16.53
C THR A 69 9.76 4.60 15.76
N SER A 70 9.34 4.17 14.57
CA SER A 70 8.29 4.83 13.80
C SER A 70 6.94 4.68 14.51
N TYR A 71 6.20 5.79 14.61
CA TYR A 71 4.97 5.89 15.40
C TYR A 71 3.73 5.34 14.67
N PHE A 72 3.76 4.09 14.19
CA PHE A 72 2.59 3.40 13.61
C PHE A 72 2.87 1.92 13.33
N LYS A 73 1.82 1.10 13.21
CA LYS A 73 1.94 -0.30 12.77
C LYS A 73 1.88 -0.45 11.24
N ASN A 74 1.05 0.35 10.57
CA ASN A 74 0.94 0.50 9.12
C ASN A 74 0.20 1.82 8.79
N VAL A 75 0.29 2.34 7.56
CA VAL A 75 -0.42 3.59 7.22
C VAL A 75 -1.92 3.38 7.24
N ARG A 76 -2.39 2.16 6.94
CA ARG A 76 -3.81 1.80 7.00
C ARG A 76 -4.46 2.19 8.34
N SER A 77 -3.76 2.04 9.46
CA SER A 77 -4.33 2.38 10.78
C SER A 77 -4.61 3.87 10.96
N LEU A 78 -4.02 4.71 10.12
CA LEU A 78 -4.20 6.16 10.11
C LEU A 78 -5.48 6.58 9.37
N PHE A 79 -6.12 5.66 8.64
CA PHE A 79 -7.32 5.94 7.85
C PHE A 79 -8.57 5.29 8.44
N ASN A 80 -9.73 5.83 8.07
CA ASN A 80 -10.95 5.04 8.10
C ASN A 80 -10.92 3.96 7.00
N ASP A 81 -11.69 2.88 7.19
CA ASP A 81 -11.65 1.74 6.26
C ASP A 81 -12.10 2.14 4.84
N CYS A 82 -13.02 3.10 4.72
CA CYS A 82 -13.56 3.57 3.45
C CYS A 82 -12.49 4.30 2.64
N ASP A 83 -11.75 5.22 3.26
CA ASP A 83 -10.68 5.99 2.60
C ASP A 83 -9.50 5.10 2.21
N TRP A 84 -9.07 4.21 3.11
CA TRP A 84 -8.03 3.26 2.76
C TRP A 84 -8.44 2.34 1.59
N ASN A 85 -9.73 1.97 1.52
CA ASN A 85 -10.25 1.19 0.40
C ASN A 85 -10.23 1.98 -0.92
N LEU A 86 -10.57 3.27 -0.91
CA LEU A 86 -10.45 4.13 -2.10
C LEU A 86 -9.00 4.21 -2.56
N ILE A 87 -8.08 4.56 -1.64
CA ILE A 87 -6.66 4.70 -1.93
C ILE A 87 -6.14 3.42 -2.56
N ARG A 88 -6.25 2.27 -1.88
CA ARG A 88 -5.67 1.02 -2.41
C ARG A 88 -6.29 0.60 -3.74
N HIS A 89 -7.60 0.81 -3.97
CA HIS A 89 -8.23 0.46 -5.24
C HIS A 89 -7.73 1.36 -6.37
N HIS A 90 -7.64 2.67 -6.15
CA HIS A 90 -7.02 3.60 -7.09
C HIS A 90 -5.59 3.15 -7.46
N ILE A 91 -4.78 2.80 -6.45
CA ILE A 91 -3.41 2.30 -6.67
C ILE A 91 -3.39 1.00 -7.48
N TYR A 92 -4.38 0.11 -7.33
CA TYR A 92 -4.45 -1.14 -8.09
C TYR A 92 -4.93 -0.93 -9.53
N GLU A 93 -5.90 -0.05 -9.72
CA GLU A 93 -6.48 0.28 -11.03
C GLU A 93 -5.45 0.99 -11.91
N ARG A 94 -4.73 1.98 -11.38
CA ARG A 94 -3.73 2.76 -12.15
C ARG A 94 -2.56 1.92 -12.69
N VAL A 95 -2.32 0.75 -12.10
CA VAL A 95 -1.27 -0.20 -12.53
C VAL A 95 -1.84 -1.39 -13.30
N ASN A 96 -3.11 -1.33 -13.71
CA ASN A 96 -3.82 -2.41 -14.38
C ASN A 96 -3.71 -3.76 -13.64
N HIS A 97 -3.80 -3.70 -12.31
CA HIS A 97 -3.66 -4.85 -11.41
C HIS A 97 -2.37 -5.67 -11.64
N LYS A 98 -1.26 -5.03 -12.00
CA LYS A 98 0.08 -5.64 -12.07
C LYS A 98 0.92 -5.17 -10.89
N CYS A 99 1.73 -6.08 -10.35
CA CYS A 99 2.77 -5.70 -9.40
C CYS A 99 3.73 -4.73 -10.06
N GLU A 100 3.98 -3.58 -9.46
CA GLU A 100 4.89 -2.58 -10.02
C GLU A 100 6.34 -3.09 -10.04
N CYS A 101 6.77 -3.93 -9.10
CA CYS A 101 8.13 -4.47 -9.09
C CYS A 101 8.37 -5.62 -10.07
N CYS A 102 7.46 -6.59 -10.15
CA CYS A 102 7.70 -7.83 -10.90
C CYS A 102 6.79 -8.03 -12.11
N GLY A 103 5.90 -7.08 -12.40
CA GLY A 103 4.97 -7.12 -13.53
C GLY A 103 3.87 -8.19 -13.46
N LYS A 104 3.89 -9.08 -12.45
CA LYS A 104 2.90 -10.16 -12.33
C LYS A 104 1.49 -9.58 -12.18
N LYS A 105 0.59 -9.98 -13.08
CA LYS A 105 -0.83 -9.65 -13.02
C LYS A 105 -1.49 -10.40 -11.85
N LYS A 106 -2.15 -9.66 -10.96
CA LYS A 106 -2.91 -10.20 -9.82
C LYS A 106 -4.20 -9.40 -9.66
N PHE A 107 -5.30 -9.96 -10.14
CA PHE A 107 -6.60 -9.29 -10.11
C PHE A 107 -7.20 -9.07 -8.71
N LYS A 108 -6.75 -9.83 -7.69
CA LYS A 108 -7.36 -9.84 -6.34
C LYS A 108 -6.39 -9.73 -5.15
N TYR A 109 -5.07 -9.81 -5.37
CA TYR A 109 -4.09 -10.05 -4.28
C TYR A 109 -2.91 -9.08 -4.27
N LEU A 110 -3.11 -7.87 -4.76
CA LEU A 110 -2.13 -6.80 -4.57
C LEU A 110 -2.27 -6.21 -3.16
N ASP A 111 -1.15 -5.71 -2.67
CA ASP A 111 -1.03 -4.92 -1.45
C ASP A 111 -0.53 -3.53 -1.84
N ALA A 112 -1.19 -2.49 -1.34
CA ALA A 112 -0.71 -1.11 -1.42
C ALA A 112 0.33 -0.93 -0.30
N HIS A 113 1.58 -0.67 -0.70
CA HIS A 113 2.72 -0.59 0.20
C HIS A 113 3.32 0.81 0.19
N GLU A 114 3.72 1.28 1.36
CA GLU A 114 4.21 2.62 1.60
C GLU A 114 5.72 2.72 1.37
N ARG A 115 6.16 3.69 0.58
CA ARG A 115 7.56 4.06 0.42
C ARG A 115 7.86 5.36 1.13
N TRP A 116 8.89 5.31 1.97
CA TRP A 116 9.23 6.37 2.89
C TRP A 116 10.60 6.95 2.59
N GLU A 117 10.67 8.28 2.63
CA GLU A 117 11.94 8.99 2.78
C GLU A 117 12.21 9.19 4.27
N PHE A 118 13.46 9.00 4.67
CA PHE A 118 13.92 9.21 6.03
C PHE A 118 14.99 10.29 6.01
N ASN A 119 14.68 11.46 6.56
CA ASN A 119 15.61 12.57 6.73
C ASN A 119 16.15 12.55 8.18
N GLU A 120 17.39 12.11 8.35
CA GLU A 120 18.02 11.94 9.67
C GLU A 120 18.29 13.28 10.38
N GLU A 121 18.55 14.35 9.63
CA GLU A 121 18.81 15.69 10.17
C GLU A 121 17.55 16.28 10.80
N THR A 122 16.44 16.27 10.06
CA THR A 122 15.15 16.78 10.54
C THR A 122 14.36 15.75 11.34
N LYS A 123 14.86 14.50 11.43
CA LYS A 123 14.17 13.35 12.04
C LYS A 123 12.77 13.10 11.48
N LYS A 124 12.57 13.38 10.19
CA LYS A 124 11.28 13.21 9.50
C LYS A 124 11.25 11.93 8.69
N GLN A 125 10.17 11.17 8.85
CA GLN A 125 9.80 10.05 8.02
C GLN A 125 8.62 10.48 7.14
N LYS A 126 8.88 10.71 5.86
CA LYS A 126 7.90 11.25 4.92
C LYS A 126 7.37 10.17 4.00
N LEU A 127 6.05 10.06 3.88
CA LEU A 127 5.42 9.18 2.90
C LEU A 127 5.56 9.83 1.52
N ILE A 128 6.26 9.16 0.61
CA ILE A 128 6.52 9.69 -0.73
C ILE A 128 5.66 9.00 -1.79
N ARG A 129 5.40 7.70 -1.61
CA ARG A 129 4.71 6.89 -2.62
C ARG A 129 3.94 5.73 -2.03
N ILE A 130 2.83 5.36 -2.67
CA ILE A 130 2.12 4.10 -2.40
C ILE A 130 2.24 3.20 -3.64
N ILE A 131 2.95 2.09 -3.51
CA ILE A 131 3.27 1.16 -4.60
C ILE A 131 2.42 -0.12 -4.51
N ALA A 132 1.91 -0.61 -5.64
CA ALA A 132 1.19 -1.87 -5.74
C ALA A 132 2.13 -3.07 -5.83
N LEU A 133 2.14 -3.93 -4.81
CA LEU A 133 2.99 -5.11 -4.73
C LEU A 133 2.19 -6.42 -4.71
N CYS A 134 2.71 -7.47 -5.36
CA CYS A 134 2.23 -8.81 -5.10
C CYS A 134 2.70 -9.30 -3.72
N LYS A 135 2.03 -10.32 -3.16
CA LYS A 135 2.39 -10.91 -1.85
C LYS A 135 3.87 -11.25 -1.68
N LEU A 136 4.55 -11.67 -2.75
CA LEU A 136 5.96 -12.05 -2.69
C LEU A 136 6.89 -10.83 -2.71
N CYS A 137 6.62 -9.81 -3.53
CA CYS A 137 7.34 -8.53 -3.50
C CYS A 137 7.10 -7.78 -2.18
N HIS A 138 5.88 -7.80 -1.67
CA HIS A 138 5.53 -7.23 -0.37
C HIS A 138 6.28 -7.95 0.76
N ALA A 139 6.33 -9.29 0.72
CA ALA A 139 7.10 -10.08 1.68
C ALA A 139 8.61 -9.79 1.61
N ALA A 140 9.17 -9.66 0.41
CA ALA A 140 10.57 -9.31 0.20
C ALA A 140 10.90 -7.92 0.76
N THR A 141 9.99 -6.96 0.59
CA THR A 141 10.15 -5.61 1.13
C THR A 141 10.18 -5.62 2.66
N HIS A 142 9.22 -6.33 3.29
CA HIS A 142 9.22 -6.57 4.74
C HIS A 142 10.09 -7.76 5.15
N TYR A 143 11.35 -7.78 4.72
CA TYR A 143 12.25 -8.93 4.86
C TYR A 143 12.39 -9.41 6.32
N GLY A 144 12.64 -8.50 7.26
CA GLY A 144 12.85 -8.85 8.67
C GLY A 144 11.67 -9.56 9.33
N HIS A 145 10.43 -9.18 8.96
CA HIS A 145 9.22 -9.88 9.42
C HIS A 145 9.04 -11.22 8.68
N SER A 146 9.22 -11.22 7.36
CA SER A 146 9.05 -12.43 6.53
C SER A 146 10.06 -13.52 6.87
N LYS A 147 11.29 -13.16 7.24
CA LYS A 147 12.34 -14.10 7.69
C LYS A 147 11.90 -14.96 8.87
N ARG A 148 11.00 -14.46 9.72
CA ARG A 148 10.49 -15.17 10.92
C ARG A 148 9.22 -15.98 10.67
N THR A 149 8.47 -15.65 9.62
CA THR A 149 7.08 -16.09 9.45
C THR A 149 6.83 -16.81 8.13
N LYS A 150 7.78 -16.80 7.19
CA LYS A 150 7.62 -17.29 5.82
C LYS A 150 8.84 -18.07 5.37
N ASN A 151 8.69 -18.74 4.23
CA ASN A 151 9.80 -19.38 3.53
C ASN A 151 10.74 -18.31 2.96
N ILE A 152 11.91 -18.15 3.58
CA ILE A 152 12.89 -17.12 3.22
C ILE A 152 13.62 -17.43 1.92
N ASP A 153 13.87 -18.70 1.61
CA ASP A 153 14.55 -19.11 0.38
C ASP A 153 13.75 -18.71 -0.85
N LYS A 154 12.43 -18.89 -0.80
CA LYS A 154 11.51 -18.43 -1.85
C LYS A 154 11.55 -16.92 -2.05
N ILE A 155 11.74 -16.16 -0.98
CA ILE A 155 11.85 -14.70 -1.02
C ILE A 155 13.21 -14.30 -1.61
N ASN A 156 14.30 -14.92 -1.17
CA ASN A 156 15.66 -14.70 -1.66
C ASN A 156 15.74 -14.98 -3.18
N ILE A 157 15.25 -16.13 -3.63
CA ILE A 157 15.16 -16.49 -5.06
C ILE A 157 14.36 -15.43 -5.83
N HIS A 158 13.28 -14.90 -5.25
CA HIS A 158 12.48 -13.87 -5.90
C HIS A 158 13.23 -12.55 -6.02
N ILE A 159 13.91 -12.10 -4.96
CA ILE A 159 14.73 -10.86 -4.99
C ILE A 159 15.80 -10.99 -6.06
N LYS A 160 16.56 -12.10 -6.06
CA LYS A 160 17.58 -12.36 -7.09
C LYS A 160 17.01 -12.29 -8.49
N LYS A 161 15.90 -12.98 -8.74
CA LYS A 161 15.27 -12.99 -10.07
C LYS A 161 14.84 -11.61 -10.55
N ILE A 162 14.27 -10.78 -9.67
CA ILE A 162 13.72 -9.48 -10.08
C ILE A 162 14.81 -8.43 -10.28
N ASN A 163 15.87 -8.46 -9.47
CA ASN A 163 16.97 -7.50 -9.58
C ASN A 163 18.17 -8.02 -10.38
N ASN A 164 18.12 -9.25 -10.88
CA ASN A 164 19.24 -9.95 -11.49
C ASN A 164 20.49 -10.03 -10.59
N PHE A 165 20.29 -10.29 -9.29
CA PHE A 165 21.39 -10.41 -8.34
C PHE A 165 22.03 -11.80 -8.38
N SER A 166 23.35 -11.82 -8.26
CA SER A 166 24.15 -12.94 -7.75
C SER A 166 23.85 -13.22 -6.26
N ASP A 167 24.40 -14.31 -5.73
CA ASP A 167 24.27 -14.60 -4.28
C ASP A 167 24.98 -13.57 -3.41
N GLU A 168 26.15 -13.09 -3.87
CA GLU A 168 26.91 -12.06 -3.17
C GLU A 168 26.14 -10.73 -3.13
N GLU A 169 25.59 -10.28 -4.26
CA GLU A 169 24.79 -9.05 -4.32
C GLU A 169 23.53 -9.14 -3.47
N LEU A 170 22.86 -10.30 -3.44
CA LEU A 170 21.73 -10.52 -2.52
C LEU A 170 22.17 -10.36 -1.06
N GLN A 171 23.29 -10.97 -0.68
CA GLN A 171 23.77 -10.92 0.70
C GLN A 171 24.19 -9.50 1.11
N ASN A 172 24.86 -8.78 0.21
CA ASN A 172 25.22 -7.37 0.41
C ASN A 172 23.96 -6.52 0.59
N HIS A 173 22.96 -6.69 -0.28
CA HIS A 173 21.67 -6.01 -0.19
C HIS A 173 20.94 -6.28 1.14
N ILE A 174 20.97 -7.52 1.63
CA ILE A 174 20.41 -7.88 2.94
C ILE A 174 21.19 -7.18 4.06
N ASN A 175 22.53 -7.23 4.04
CA ASN A 175 23.38 -6.63 5.06
C ASN A 175 23.17 -5.11 5.15
N ASP A 176 23.14 -4.43 4.01
CA ASP A 176 22.92 -2.98 3.93
C ASP A 176 21.54 -2.59 4.45
N ALA A 177 20.51 -3.38 4.13
CA ALA A 177 19.17 -3.15 4.65
C ALA A 177 19.10 -3.30 6.17
N TYR A 178 19.77 -4.30 6.76
CA TYR A 178 19.84 -4.46 8.22
C TYR A 178 20.66 -3.34 8.88
N LYS A 179 21.77 -2.91 8.26
CA LYS A 179 22.57 -1.78 8.75
C LYS A 179 21.75 -0.50 8.78
N THR A 180 21.12 -0.15 7.66
CA THR A 180 20.23 1.02 7.55
C THR A 180 19.10 0.95 8.58
N TRP A 181 18.44 -0.19 8.71
CA TRP A 181 17.38 -0.38 9.69
C TRP A 181 17.88 -0.20 11.13
N LYS A 182 19.07 -0.70 11.47
CA LYS A 182 19.68 -0.54 12.79
C LYS A 182 19.95 0.92 13.12
N GLU A 183 20.47 1.69 12.16
CA GLU A 183 20.72 3.13 12.34
C GLU A 183 19.42 3.91 12.51
N ARG A 184 18.42 3.67 11.64
CA ARG A 184 17.11 4.33 11.74
C ARG A 184 16.36 4.02 13.04
N ASN A 185 16.60 2.85 13.66
CA ASN A 185 16.03 2.51 14.98
C ASN A 185 16.58 3.35 16.14
N LYS A 186 17.65 4.13 15.94
CA LYS A 186 18.19 5.04 16.97
C LYS A 186 17.44 6.37 17.03
N ILE A 187 16.63 6.67 16.01
CA ILE A 187 15.95 7.94 15.85
C ILE A 187 14.46 7.76 16.14
N LYS A 188 13.88 8.68 16.93
CA LYS A 188 12.43 8.82 17.05
C LYS A 188 11.95 9.69 15.89
N TRP A 189 11.16 9.11 14.99
CA TRP A 189 10.74 9.74 13.75
C TRP A 189 9.43 10.51 13.91
N GLU A 190 9.38 11.72 13.35
CA GLU A 190 8.15 12.47 13.12
C GLU A 190 7.58 12.10 11.74
N LEU A 191 6.28 11.81 11.67
CA LEU A 191 5.64 11.41 10.42
C LEU A 191 5.21 12.62 9.60
N ASP A 192 5.56 12.60 8.32
CA ASP A 192 5.03 13.51 7.33
C ASP A 192 4.15 12.71 6.35
N LEU A 193 2.85 13.00 6.39
CA LEU A 193 1.80 12.39 5.58
C LEU A 193 1.13 13.44 4.68
N SER A 194 1.87 14.47 4.31
CA SER A 194 1.38 15.58 3.47
C SER A 194 0.75 15.08 2.17
N ILE A 195 1.30 14.06 1.50
CA ILE A 195 0.70 13.53 0.25
C ILE A 195 -0.73 13.01 0.44
N ILE A 196 -1.09 12.60 1.66
CA ILE A 196 -2.41 12.06 1.98
C ILE A 196 -3.36 13.19 2.34
N THR A 197 -2.94 14.04 3.28
CA THR A 197 -3.76 15.16 3.78
C THR A 197 -4.02 16.18 2.68
N ASN A 198 -3.01 16.50 1.86
CA ASN A 198 -3.17 17.37 0.70
C ASN A 198 -4.11 16.76 -0.35
N SER A 199 -4.24 15.44 -0.40
CA SER A 199 -5.16 14.73 -1.30
C SER A 199 -6.60 14.63 -0.75
N GLY A 200 -6.91 15.35 0.34
CA GLY A 200 -8.25 15.44 0.90
C GLY A 200 -8.67 14.21 1.71
N PHE A 201 -7.71 13.45 2.25
CA PHE A 201 -7.97 12.37 3.19
C PHE A 201 -7.65 12.80 4.61
N GLU A 202 -8.56 12.48 5.52
CA GLU A 202 -8.38 12.74 6.95
C GLU A 202 -7.61 11.60 7.62
N ILE A 203 -6.71 11.99 8.53
CA ILE A 203 -5.96 11.07 9.38
C ILE A 203 -6.65 11.02 10.74
N LYS A 204 -6.81 9.81 11.27
CA LYS A 204 -7.38 9.55 12.60
C LYS A 204 -6.45 9.90 13.75
#